data_AF-A0A1F6NQM5-F1
#
_entry.id   AF-A0A1F6NQM5-F1
#
_cell.length_a   1.000
_cell.length_b   1.000
_cell.length_c   1.000
_cell.angle_alpha   90.00
_cell.angle_beta   90.00
_cell.angle_gamma   90.00
#
_symmetry.space_group_name_H-M   'P 1'
#
loop_
_entity.id
_entity.type
_entity.pdbx_description
1 polymer ?
#
loop_
_entity_poly.entity_id
_entity_poly.type
_entity_poly.pdbx_seq_one_letter_code
_entity_poly.pdbx_strand_id
1 'polypeptide(L)'
;MLLLLFKIIFALLALSAVFTVWNKKQKTLLGPKATFFWIVLWLVITLVVFWPNSTQILAEYVGIGRGVDLVIYISIACLFYLVFKMNIKIEGLKRDLTNVVRKESLKEK
;
A
#
# COMPACT_ATOMS: atom_id res chain seq x y z
N MET A 1 24.50 13.33 11.95
CA MET A 1 24.14 12.10 12.71
C MET A 1 22.68 11.68 12.49
N LEU A 2 21.70 12.56 12.74
CA LEU A 2 20.26 12.26 12.62
C LEU A 2 19.82 11.83 11.20
N LEU A 3 20.37 12.46 10.15
CA LEU A 3 20.06 12.12 8.75
C LEU A 3 20.59 10.74 8.32
N LEU A 4 21.70 10.27 8.91
CA LEU A 4 22.24 8.94 8.65
C LEU A 4 21.36 7.85 9.28
N LEU A 5 20.86 8.10 10.50
CA LEU A 5 19.88 7.22 11.15
C LEU A 5 18.60 7.08 10.32
N PHE A 6 18.08 8.18 9.77
CA PHE A 6 16.92 8.15 8.88
C PHE A 6 17.16 7.29 7.64
N LYS A 7 18.33 7.41 7.00
CA LYS A 7 18.71 6.60 5.84
C LYS A 7 18.84 5.11 6.18
N ILE A 8 19.38 4.78 7.35
CA ILE A 8 19.54 3.39 7.83
C ILE A 8 18.19 2.76 8.12
N ILE A 9 17.28 3.48 8.78
CA ILE A 9 15.91 3.02 9.06
C ILE A 9 15.16 2.74 7.74
N PHE A 10 15.31 3.61 6.76
CA PHE A 10 14.70 3.43 5.45
C PHE A 10 15.30 2.28 4.63
N ALA A 11 16.62 2.09 4.70
CA ALA A 11 17.29 0.96 4.08
C ALA A 11 16.81 -0.37 4.68
N LEU A 12 16.66 -0.43 6.01
CA LEU A 12 16.08 -1.58 6.73
C LEU A 12 14.63 -1.86 6.32
N LEU A 13 13.80 -0.82 6.19
CA LEU A 13 12.42 -0.95 5.73
C LEU A 13 12.36 -1.49 4.29
N ALA A 14 13.18 -0.97 3.38
CA ALA A 14 13.27 -1.46 2.00
C ALA A 14 13.73 -2.93 1.95
N LEU A 15 14.71 -3.32 2.78
CA LEU A 15 15.17 -4.71 2.91
C LEU A 15 14.07 -5.63 3.43
N SER A 16 13.31 -5.18 4.44
CA SER A 16 12.15 -5.90 4.98
C SER A 16 11.06 -6.09 3.91
N ALA A 17 10.85 -5.09 3.05
CA ALA A 17 9.86 -5.13 1.98
C ALA A 17 10.23 -6.16 0.91
N VAL A 18 11.49 -6.16 0.47
CA VAL A 18 12.04 -7.14 -0.45
C VAL A 18 11.98 -8.55 0.15
N PHE A 19 12.34 -8.70 1.43
CA PHE A 19 12.26 -9.98 2.14
C PHE A 19 10.81 -10.49 2.25
N THR A 20 9.85 -9.59 2.51
CA THR A 20 8.42 -9.93 2.61
C THR A 20 7.84 -10.37 1.26
N VAL A 21 8.25 -9.72 0.17
CA VAL A 21 7.89 -10.11 -1.21
C VAL A 21 8.49 -11.47 -1.57
N TRP A 22 9.76 -11.68 -1.22
CA TRP A 22 10.45 -12.95 -1.45
C TRP A 22 9.79 -14.11 -0.69
N ASN A 23 9.47 -13.93 0.60
CA ASN A 23 8.79 -14.94 1.40
C ASN A 23 7.35 -15.22 0.93
N LYS A 24 6.63 -14.21 0.42
CA LYS A 24 5.27 -14.40 -0.09
C LYS A 24 5.20 -15.07 -1.47
N LYS A 25 6.30 -15.12 -2.21
CA LYS A 25 6.40 -15.87 -3.48
C LYS A 25 6.27 -17.39 -3.26
N GLN A 26 6.65 -17.91 -2.09
CA GLN A 26 6.60 -19.35 -1.78
C GLN A 26 5.22 -19.87 -1.35
N LYS A 27 4.26 -19.00 -0.98
CA LYS A 27 2.98 -19.43 -0.39
C LYS A 27 1.72 -19.15 -1.23
N THR A 28 1.84 -18.77 -2.50
CA THR A 28 0.69 -18.67 -3.46
C THR A 28 -0.52 -17.84 -2.99
N LEU A 29 -0.37 -16.97 -1.99
CA LEU A 29 -1.46 -16.20 -1.37
C LEU A 29 -1.65 -14.79 -1.97
N LEU A 30 -0.68 -14.32 -2.76
CA LEU A 30 -0.75 -13.01 -3.42
C LEU A 30 -0.71 -13.20 -4.93
N GLY A 31 -1.81 -12.85 -5.60
CA GLY A 31 -1.84 -12.82 -7.06
C GLY A 31 -0.75 -11.88 -7.61
N PRO A 32 -0.21 -12.15 -8.81
CA PRO A 32 0.95 -11.43 -9.39
C PRO A 32 0.78 -9.90 -9.44
N LYS A 33 -0.47 -9.43 -9.57
CA LYS A 33 -0.84 -8.01 -9.54
C LYS A 33 -0.59 -7.34 -8.17
N ALA A 34 -0.85 -8.04 -7.07
CA ALA A 34 -0.63 -7.52 -5.72
C ALA A 34 0.87 -7.39 -5.41
N THR A 35 1.66 -8.37 -5.84
CA THR A 35 3.12 -8.35 -5.69
C THR A 35 3.73 -7.18 -6.45
N PHE A 36 3.32 -6.96 -7.70
CA PHE A 36 3.78 -5.82 -8.50
C PHE A 36 3.42 -4.48 -7.86
N PHE A 37 2.18 -4.34 -7.37
CA PHE A 37 1.74 -3.12 -6.67
C PHE A 37 2.60 -2.80 -5.45
N TRP A 38 2.89 -3.80 -4.62
CA TRP A 38 3.73 -3.61 -3.43
C TRP A 38 5.17 -3.24 -3.79
N ILE A 39 5.77 -3.87 -4.81
CA ILE A 39 7.12 -3.53 -5.27
C ILE A 39 7.18 -2.07 -5.74
N VAL A 40 6.22 -1.65 -6.58
CA VAL A 40 6.16 -0.27 -7.10
C VAL A 40 5.98 0.73 -5.96
N LEU A 41 5.11 0.44 -5.00
CA LEU A 41 4.85 1.31 -3.85
C LEU A 41 6.13 1.52 -3.01
N TRP A 42 6.87 0.46 -2.70
CA TRP A 42 8.13 0.56 -1.96
C TRP A 42 9.23 1.30 -2.73
N LEU A 43 9.27 1.14 -4.06
CA LEU A 43 10.21 1.83 -4.93
C LEU A 43 9.93 3.35 -4.96
N VAL A 44 8.66 3.73 -5.08
CA VAL A 44 8.22 5.14 -5.03
C VAL A 44 8.57 5.77 -3.68
N ILE A 45 8.29 5.08 -2.58
CA ILE A 45 8.64 5.54 -1.23
C ILE A 45 10.15 5.76 -1.08
N THR A 46 10.96 4.81 -1.57
CA THR A 46 12.42 4.90 -1.52
C THR A 46 12.94 6.10 -2.32
N LEU A 47 12.39 6.32 -3.52
CA LEU A 47 12.74 7.48 -4.36
C LEU A 47 12.43 8.82 -3.66
N VAL A 48 11.24 8.94 -3.06
CA VAL A 48 10.83 10.16 -2.33
C VAL A 48 11.76 10.47 -1.16
N VAL A 49 12.25 9.43 -0.47
CA VAL A 49 13.13 9.59 0.69
C VAL A 49 14.57 9.91 0.28
N PHE A 50 15.04 9.31 -0.82
CA PHE A 50 16.39 9.58 -1.31
C PHE A 50 16.51 10.98 -1.93
N TRP A 51 15.41 11.54 -2.44
CA TRP A 51 15.41 12.81 -3.16
C TRP A 51 14.35 13.82 -2.64
N PRO A 52 14.59 14.43 -1.46
CA PRO A 52 13.65 15.41 -0.89
C PRO A 52 13.47 16.67 -1.75
N ASN A 53 14.46 17.02 -2.60
CA ASN A 53 14.34 18.16 -3.54
C ASN A 53 13.25 17.96 -4.60
N SER A 54 12.96 16.71 -5.02
CA SER A 54 11.88 16.45 -5.99
C SER A 54 10.51 16.75 -5.39
N THR A 55 10.34 16.45 -4.11
CA THR A 55 9.12 16.78 -3.37
C THR A 55 8.98 18.30 -3.18
N GLN A 56 10.09 19.02 -3.06
CA GLN A 56 10.11 20.48 -2.89
C GLN A 56 9.70 21.22 -4.18
N ILE A 57 10.16 20.77 -5.35
CA ILE A 57 9.75 21.32 -6.66
C ILE A 57 8.25 21.09 -6.92
N LEU A 58 7.74 19.90 -6.61
CA LEU A 58 6.31 19.60 -6.70
C LEU A 58 5.48 20.43 -5.71
N ALA A 59 6.01 20.68 -4.51
CA ALA A 59 5.34 21.47 -3.49
C ALA A 59 5.23 22.96 -3.86
N GLU A 60 6.29 23.54 -4.45
CA GLU A 60 6.26 24.90 -4.99
C GLU A 60 5.23 25.04 -6.12
N TYR A 61 5.13 24.05 -7.01
CA TYR A 61 4.15 24.06 -8.10
C TYR A 61 2.70 23.95 -7.59
N VAL A 62 2.47 23.20 -6.50
CA VAL A 62 1.14 23.05 -5.87
C VAL A 62 0.86 24.18 -4.85
N GLY A 63 1.83 25.05 -4.55
CA GLY A 63 1.67 26.18 -3.64
C GLY A 63 1.69 25.81 -2.15
N ILE A 64 2.26 24.66 -1.80
CA ILE A 64 2.38 24.17 -0.42
C ILE A 64 3.84 24.36 0.03
N GLY A 65 4.09 25.22 1.02
CA GLY A 65 5.45 25.60 1.45
C GLY A 65 6.32 24.47 2.03
N ARG A 66 5.78 23.25 2.19
CA ARG A 66 6.49 22.08 2.73
C ARG A 66 6.14 20.84 1.92
N GLY A 67 7.12 20.28 1.19
CA GLY A 67 6.88 19.10 0.34
C GLY A 67 6.43 17.84 1.09
N VAL A 68 6.79 17.72 2.37
CA VAL A 68 6.30 16.61 3.22
C VAL A 68 4.77 16.66 3.36
N ASP A 69 4.17 17.85 3.45
CA ASP A 69 2.73 17.99 3.71
C ASP A 69 1.92 17.56 2.48
N LEU A 70 2.41 17.81 1.26
CA LEU A 70 1.81 17.30 0.02
C LEU A 70 1.77 15.76 -0.01
N VAL A 71 2.88 15.11 0.35
CA VAL A 71 2.96 13.63 0.40
C VAL A 71 1.99 13.09 1.44
N ILE A 72 1.87 13.74 2.60
CA ILE A 72 0.94 13.34 3.66
C ILE A 72 -0.50 13.44 3.16
N TYR A 73 -0.90 14.55 2.53
CA TYR A 73 -2.27 14.70 2.02
C TYR A 73 -2.62 13.66 0.96
N ILE A 74 -1.72 13.41 0.01
CA ILE A 74 -1.92 12.37 -1.02
C ILE A 74 -2.02 10.98 -0.36
N SER A 75 -1.18 10.70 0.63
CA SER A 75 -1.18 9.43 1.35
C SER A 75 -2.49 9.21 2.10
N ILE A 76 -3.00 10.24 2.79
CA ILE A 76 -4.28 10.17 3.50
C ILE A 76 -5.42 9.92 2.51
N ALA A 77 -5.48 10.68 1.41
CA ALA A 77 -6.50 10.49 0.38
C ALA A 77 -6.46 9.08 -0.23
N CYS A 78 -5.26 8.57 -0.53
CA CYS A 78 -5.06 7.22 -1.04
C CYS A 78 -5.49 6.15 -0.02
N LEU A 79 -5.13 6.33 1.26
CA LEU A 79 -5.54 5.43 2.34
C LEU A 79 -7.07 5.38 2.49
N PHE A 80 -7.74 6.53 2.49
CA PHE A 80 -9.20 6.60 2.52
C PHE A 80 -9.82 5.86 1.33
N TYR A 81 -9.30 6.06 0.13
CA TYR A 81 -9.77 5.34 -1.07
C TYR A 81 -9.56 3.82 -0.94
N LEU A 82 -8.41 3.37 -0.45
CA LEU A 82 -8.11 1.95 -0.26
C LEU A 82 -9.02 1.32 0.80
N VAL A 83 -9.24 2.00 1.93
CA VAL A 83 -10.17 1.55 2.98
C VAL A 83 -11.59 1.45 2.43
N PHE A 84 -12.04 2.46 1.69
CA PHE A 84 -13.36 2.44 1.05
C PHE A 84 -13.50 1.26 0.08
N LYS A 85 -12.53 1.07 -0.82
CA LYS A 85 -12.49 -0.04 -1.77
C LYS A 85 -12.48 -1.41 -1.07
N MET A 86 -11.76 -1.52 0.05
CA MET A 86 -11.71 -2.74 0.86
C MET A 86 -13.08 -3.05 1.46
N ASN A 87 -13.78 -2.05 2.01
CA ASN A 87 -15.13 -2.22 2.55
C ASN A 87 -16.12 -2.74 1.50
N ILE A 88 -16.10 -2.18 0.28
CA ILE A 88 -16.94 -2.67 -0.83
C ILE A 88 -16.67 -4.16 -1.11
N LYS A 89 -15.39 -4.55 -1.15
CA LYS A 89 -15.01 -5.94 -1.41
C LYS A 89 -15.45 -6.89 -0.30
N ILE A 90 -15.38 -6.45 0.96
CA ILE A 90 -15.84 -7.21 2.12
C ILE A 90 -17.35 -7.43 2.04
N GLU A 91 -18.12 -6.40 1.71
CA GLU A 91 -19.58 -6.51 1.58
C GLU A 91 -19.99 -7.47 0.45
N GLY A 92 -19.30 -7.40 -0.70
CA GLY A 92 -19.48 -8.35 -1.79
C GLY A 92 -19.22 -9.80 -1.34
N LEU A 93 -18.11 -10.03 -0.62
CA LEU A 93 -17.75 -11.35 -0.12
C LEU A 93 -18.79 -11.90 0.88
N LYS A 94 -19.33 -11.05 1.76
CA LYS A 94 -20.38 -11.41 2.72
C LYS A 94 -21.66 -11.85 2.01
N ARG A 95 -22.04 -11.17 0.92
CA ARG A 95 -23.21 -11.52 0.10
C ARG A 95 -23.00 -12.86 -0.60
N ASP A 96 -21.82 -13.09 -1.18
CA ASP A 96 -21.49 -14.35 -1.83
C ASP A 96 -21.50 -15.52 -0.84
N LEU A 97 -20.92 -15.32 0.36
CA LEU A 97 -20.95 -16.31 1.43
C LEU A 97 -22.39 -16.65 1.84
N THR A 98 -23.24 -15.64 1.99
CA THR A 98 -24.67 -15.83 2.32
C THR A 98 -25.39 -16.66 1.26
N ASN A 99 -25.10 -16.42 -0.02
CA ASN A 99 -25.67 -17.18 -1.13
C ASN A 99 -25.19 -18.64 -1.14
N VAL A 100 -23.91 -18.89 -0.84
CA VAL A 100 -23.35 -20.25 -0.73
C VAL A 100 -24.01 -21.00 0.41
N VAL A 101 -24.05 -20.42 1.62
CA VAL A 101 -24.68 -21.06 2.80
C VAL A 101 -26.16 -21.34 2.55
N ARG A 102 -26.90 -20.43 1.91
CA ARG A 102 -28.31 -20.62 1.57
C ARG A 102 -28.53 -21.75 0.56
N LYS A 103 -27.64 -21.90 -0.43
CA LYS A 103 -27.74 -22.99 -1.41
C LYS A 103 -27.48 -24.35 -0.75
N GLU A 104 -26.50 -24.43 0.15
CA GLU A 104 -26.21 -25.69 0.85
C GLU A 104 -27.34 -26.08 1.81
N SER A 105 -27.91 -25.13 2.57
CA SER A 105 -29.02 -25.45 3.48
C SER A 105 -30.32 -25.85 2.78
N LEU A 106 -30.52 -25.46 1.53
CA LEU A 106 -31.66 -25.89 0.72
C LEU A 106 -31.45 -27.26 0.06
N LYS A 107 -30.20 -27.75 -0.04
CA LYS A 107 -29.89 -29.09 -0.56
C LYS A 107 -29.93 -30.19 0.50
N GLU A 108 -29.75 -29.83 1.78
CA GLU A 108 -29.85 -30.76 2.92
C GLU A 108 -31.30 -31.06 3.35
N LYS A 109 -32.30 -30.52 2.64
CA LYS A 109 -33.72 -30.87 2.78
C LYS A 109 -34.16 -31.81 1.68
#